data_AF-A0A4R8LY78-F1
#
_entry.id   AF-A0A4R8LY78-F1
#
_cell.length_a   1.000
_cell.length_b   1.000
_cell.length_c   1.000
_cell.angle_alpha   90.00
_cell.angle_beta   90.00
_cell.angle_gamma   90.00
#
_symmetry.space_group_name_H-M   'P 1'
#
loop_
_entity.id
_entity.type
_entity.pdbx_description
1 polymer ?
#
loop_
_entity_poly.entity_id
_entity_poly.type
_entity_poly.pdbx_seq_one_letter_code
_entity_poly.pdbx_strand_id
1 'polypeptide(L)'
;MSEGVYGEQATGRVTHSLLRLSTAMRSQAWEWAEGAGLTPTQGEILVLLMQRKGPMRLGEIARETALTAATTSDAVSTLEGKGLVEKRRALDDGRALAVRLTARGRTAAKRAAQWPDFLSKAVGTLRDDEQAMFYRTLLKTVRQLEVQGHIPAHRMCVTCTHFEPSKNPKKSLHRCALLDITMSDTDLRLDCSVHETADIATQKKTWKIFAQQA
;
A
#
# COMPACT_ATOMS: atom_id res chain seq x y z
N MET A 1 -13.60 -11.74 30.20
CA MET A 1 -14.24 -11.44 28.90
C MET A 1 -14.29 -9.94 28.80
N SER A 2 -13.45 -9.29 27.99
CA SER A 2 -13.51 -7.83 27.89
C SER A 2 -14.76 -7.45 27.10
N GLU A 3 -15.74 -6.84 27.76
CA GLU A 3 -16.74 -6.02 27.09
C GLU A 3 -15.97 -5.00 26.24
N GLY A 4 -15.88 -5.27 24.94
CA GLY A 4 -14.98 -4.54 24.06
C GLY A 4 -15.53 -3.14 23.77
N VAL A 5 -14.68 -2.12 23.85
CA VAL A 5 -14.96 -0.72 23.46
C VAL A 5 -15.60 -0.58 22.06
N TYR A 6 -15.47 -1.61 21.21
CA TYR A 6 -15.96 -1.65 19.84
C TYR A 6 -17.19 -2.56 19.64
N GLY A 7 -17.80 -3.05 20.72
CA GLY A 7 -19.01 -3.88 20.72
C GLY A 7 -18.77 -5.38 20.51
N GLU A 8 -19.78 -6.18 20.82
CA GLU A 8 -19.72 -7.65 20.80
C GLU A 8 -20.04 -8.28 19.44
N GLN A 9 -20.42 -7.47 18.45
CA GLN A 9 -20.71 -7.93 17.11
C GLN A 9 -19.43 -8.29 16.34
N ALA A 10 -19.56 -9.12 15.30
CA ALA A 10 -18.43 -9.53 14.47
C ALA A 10 -17.64 -8.32 13.91
N THR A 11 -18.33 -7.26 13.47
CA THR A 11 -17.71 -6.02 12.98
C THR A 11 -16.81 -5.36 14.02
N GLY A 12 -17.26 -5.30 15.28
CA GLY A 12 -16.50 -4.74 16.40
C GLY A 12 -15.23 -5.52 16.69
N ARG A 13 -15.34 -6.85 16.74
CA ARG A 13 -14.20 -7.76 16.93
C ARG A 13 -13.18 -7.68 15.80
N VAL A 14 -13.63 -7.65 14.54
CA VAL A 14 -12.73 -7.49 13.38
C VAL A 14 -12.01 -6.14 13.45
N THR A 15 -12.73 -5.06 13.75
CA THR A 15 -12.15 -3.72 13.89
C THR A 15 -11.10 -3.69 14.99
N HIS A 16 -11.41 -4.24 16.17
CA HIS A 16 -10.46 -4.34 17.27
C HIS A 16 -9.21 -5.15 16.89
N SER A 17 -9.37 -6.28 16.20
CA SER A 17 -8.24 -7.08 15.69
C SER A 17 -7.35 -6.29 14.73
N LEU A 18 -7.93 -5.52 13.81
CA LEU A 18 -7.17 -4.64 12.90
C LEU A 18 -6.38 -3.57 13.66
N LEU A 19 -6.97 -2.97 14.70
CA LEU A 19 -6.28 -1.99 15.55
C LEU A 19 -5.12 -2.61 16.35
N ARG A 20 -5.28 -3.86 16.80
CA ARG A 20 -4.20 -4.62 17.46
C ARG A 20 -3.06 -4.92 16.49
N LEU A 21 -3.37 -5.34 15.26
CA LEU A 21 -2.37 -5.53 14.20
C LEU A 21 -1.66 -4.22 13.86
N SER A 22 -2.39 -3.11 13.70
CA SER A 22 -1.82 -1.78 13.49
C SER A 22 -0.85 -1.39 14.60
N THR A 23 -1.19 -1.69 15.86
CA THR A 23 -0.32 -1.40 17.01
C THR A 23 0.97 -2.22 16.95
N ALA A 24 0.89 -3.52 16.66
CA ALA A 24 2.06 -4.37 16.48
C ALA A 24 2.94 -3.90 15.31
N MET A 25 2.33 -3.55 14.18
CA MET A 25 3.03 -3.00 13.01
C MET A 25 3.80 -1.72 13.35
N ARG A 26 3.18 -0.78 14.07
CA ARG A 26 3.87 0.43 14.51
C ARG A 26 5.04 0.12 15.43
N SER A 27 4.86 -0.78 16.40
CA SER A 27 5.94 -1.19 17.32
C SER A 27 7.14 -1.74 16.55
N GLN A 28 6.88 -2.68 15.63
CA GLN A 28 7.94 -3.30 14.84
C GLN A 28 8.64 -2.29 13.92
N ALA A 29 7.89 -1.37 13.32
CA ALA A 29 8.44 -0.30 12.49
C ALA A 29 9.35 0.63 13.30
N TRP A 30 9.00 0.93 14.56
CA TRP A 30 9.83 1.71 15.47
C TRP A 30 11.13 1.00 15.85
N GLU A 31 11.06 -0.26 16.30
CA GLU A 31 12.24 -1.07 16.65
C GLU A 31 13.23 -1.19 15.48
N TRP A 32 12.71 -1.45 14.28
CA TRP A 32 13.53 -1.50 13.08
C TRP A 32 14.17 -0.14 12.77
N ALA A 33 13.39 0.94 12.85
CA ALA A 33 13.85 2.27 12.52
C ALA A 33 14.96 2.72 13.49
N GLU A 34 14.80 2.46 14.78
CA GLU A 34 15.81 2.73 15.81
C GLU A 34 17.12 1.98 15.51
N GLY A 35 17.05 0.68 15.20
CA GLY A 35 18.23 -0.12 14.81
C GLY A 35 18.93 0.39 13.52
N ALA A 36 18.22 1.13 12.67
CA ALA A 36 18.76 1.76 11.47
C ALA A 36 19.16 3.24 11.67
N GLY A 37 18.96 3.81 12.87
CA GLY A 37 19.15 5.23 13.14
C GLY A 37 18.18 6.13 12.36
N LEU A 38 16.97 5.66 12.12
CA LEU A 38 15.90 6.30 11.34
C LEU A 38 14.63 6.46 12.19
N THR A 39 13.67 7.23 11.68
CA THR A 39 12.28 7.18 12.15
C THR A 39 11.43 6.33 11.21
N PRO A 40 10.26 5.82 11.63
CA PRO A 40 9.37 5.07 10.74
C PRO A 40 9.02 5.85 9.47
N THR A 41 8.72 7.15 9.59
CA THR A 41 8.46 8.07 8.48
C THR A 41 9.63 8.16 7.50
N GLN A 42 10.87 8.23 8.01
CA GLN A 42 12.06 8.24 7.17
C GLN A 42 12.22 6.92 6.41
N GLY A 43 11.96 5.78 7.08
CA GLY A 43 11.95 4.46 6.45
C GLY A 43 10.92 4.34 5.34
N GLU A 44 9.69 4.80 5.58
CA GLU A 44 8.59 4.79 4.62
C GLU A 44 8.94 5.59 3.35
N ILE A 45 9.48 6.79 3.49
CA ILE A 45 9.95 7.61 2.35
C ILE A 45 11.03 6.87 1.54
N LEU A 46 11.98 6.20 2.20
CA LEU A 46 13.03 5.44 1.52
C LEU A 46 12.45 4.25 0.72
N VAL A 47 11.50 3.52 1.30
CA VAL A 47 10.80 2.41 0.61
C VAL A 47 10.01 2.93 -0.59
N LEU A 48 9.27 4.02 -0.43
CA LEU A 48 8.49 4.65 -1.51
C LEU A 48 9.40 5.04 -2.69
N LEU A 49 10.51 5.75 -2.42
CA LEU A 49 11.46 6.13 -3.46
C LEU A 49 12.10 4.92 -4.15
N MET A 50 12.28 3.80 -3.43
CA MET A 50 12.79 2.56 -4.01
C MET A 50 11.78 1.89 -4.95
N GLN A 51 10.50 1.87 -4.57
CA GLN A 51 9.42 1.26 -5.34
C GLN A 51 9.13 2.01 -6.64
N ARG A 52 9.14 3.34 -6.60
CA ARG A 52 8.88 4.19 -7.78
C ARG A 52 10.03 4.21 -8.80
N LYS A 53 11.19 3.62 -8.47
CA LYS A 53 12.37 3.47 -9.35
C LYS A 53 12.79 4.76 -10.08
N GLY A 54 12.54 5.92 -9.47
CA GLY A 54 12.81 7.22 -10.09
C GLY A 54 12.71 8.38 -9.09
N PRO A 55 13.13 9.60 -9.48
CA PRO A 55 13.01 10.79 -8.65
C PRO A 55 11.54 11.14 -8.38
N MET A 56 11.22 11.60 -7.17
CA MET A 56 9.87 12.07 -6.81
C MET A 56 9.93 13.51 -6.29
N ARG A 57 8.93 14.32 -6.63
CA ARG A 57 8.74 15.66 -6.08
C ARG A 57 8.23 15.56 -4.64
N LEU A 58 8.51 16.56 -3.80
CA LEU A 58 8.07 16.57 -2.40
C LEU A 58 6.54 16.44 -2.26
N GLY A 59 5.77 17.10 -3.13
CA GLY A 59 4.30 17.00 -3.11
C GLY A 59 3.79 15.60 -3.44
N GLU A 60 4.50 14.87 -4.31
CA GLU A 60 4.16 13.47 -4.61
C GLU A 60 4.48 12.57 -3.43
N ILE A 61 5.63 12.76 -2.79
CA ILE A 61 6.00 12.02 -1.57
C ILE A 61 4.95 12.26 -0.49
N ALA A 62 4.61 13.52 -0.19
CA ALA A 62 3.63 13.88 0.83
C ALA A 62 2.26 13.22 0.58
N ARG A 63 1.79 13.24 -0.67
CA ARG A 63 0.53 12.61 -1.07
C ARG A 63 0.55 11.09 -0.89
N GLU A 64 1.62 10.43 -1.31
CA GLU A 64 1.75 8.97 -1.28
C GLU A 64 2.00 8.43 0.14
N THR A 65 2.67 9.18 1.01
CA THR A 65 2.86 8.83 2.42
C THR A 65 1.75 9.36 3.34
N ALA A 66 0.74 10.06 2.80
CA ALA A 66 -0.30 10.75 3.56
C ALA A 66 0.25 11.69 4.67
N LEU A 67 1.40 12.33 4.41
CA LEU A 67 2.05 13.27 5.33
C LEU A 67 1.78 14.71 4.91
N THR A 68 1.92 15.64 5.86
CA THR A 68 1.91 17.06 5.51
C THR A 68 3.16 17.43 4.69
N ALA A 69 3.06 18.50 3.90
CA ALA A 69 4.21 19.02 3.16
C ALA A 69 5.37 19.40 4.09
N ALA A 70 5.07 19.96 5.27
CA ALA A 70 6.07 20.32 6.27
C ALA A 70 6.79 19.08 6.81
N THR A 71 6.03 18.08 7.30
CA THR A 71 6.60 16.82 7.81
C THR A 71 7.43 16.11 6.74
N THR A 72 6.97 16.11 5.49
CA THR A 72 7.70 15.51 4.37
C THR A 72 9.01 16.25 4.09
N SER A 73 8.98 17.58 4.07
CA SER A 73 10.17 18.42 3.85
C SER A 73 11.22 18.19 4.94
N ASP A 74 10.81 18.15 6.20
CA ASP A 74 11.70 17.94 7.35
C ASP A 74 12.33 16.53 7.33
N ALA A 75 11.51 15.50 7.05
CA ALA A 75 11.98 14.13 6.94
C ALA A 75 12.97 13.95 5.79
N VAL A 76 12.68 14.53 4.61
CA VAL A 76 13.58 14.49 3.45
C VAL A 76 14.87 15.25 3.72
N SER A 77 14.82 16.41 4.35
CA SER A 77 16.03 17.19 4.68
C SER A 77 16.91 16.46 5.70
N THR A 78 16.30 15.76 6.66
CA THR A 78 17.03 14.89 7.59
C THR A 78 17.67 13.70 6.86
N LEU A 79 16.94 13.05 5.94
CA LEU A 79 17.48 11.97 5.12
C LEU A 79 18.63 12.43 4.21
N GLU A 80 18.57 13.66 3.71
CA GLU A 80 19.61 14.30 2.90
C GLU A 80 20.86 14.55 3.73
N GLY A 81 20.70 15.12 4.94
CA GLY A 81 21.81 15.27 5.91
C GLY A 81 22.45 13.95 6.32
N LYS A 82 21.68 12.86 6.35
CA LYS A 82 22.19 11.48 6.58
C LYS A 82 22.85 10.85 5.33
N GLY A 83 22.84 11.53 4.18
CA GLY A 83 23.38 11.05 2.91
C GLY A 83 22.60 9.90 2.28
N LEU A 84 21.32 9.74 2.65
CA LEU A 84 20.45 8.66 2.16
C LEU A 84 19.64 9.08 0.94
N VAL A 85 19.32 10.36 0.83
CA VAL A 85 18.71 10.95 -0.36
C VAL A 85 19.54 12.12 -0.86
N GLU A 86 19.29 12.53 -2.08
CA GLU A 86 19.81 13.77 -2.65
C GLU A 86 18.69 14.49 -3.39
N LYS A 87 18.61 15.82 -3.25
CA LYS A 87 17.74 16.68 -4.05
C LYS A 87 18.51 17.12 -5.30
N ARG A 88 17.91 16.98 -6.48
CA ARG A 88 18.39 17.66 -7.69
C ARG A 88 17.23 18.30 -8.44
N ARG A 89 17.56 19.26 -9.31
CA ARG A 89 16.59 19.81 -10.26
C ARG A 89 16.05 18.68 -11.14
N ALA A 90 14.74 18.68 -11.33
CA ALA A 90 14.05 17.73 -12.19
C ALA A 90 14.47 17.99 -13.65
N LEU A 91 14.59 16.91 -14.43
CA LEU A 91 15.08 16.99 -15.81
C LEU A 91 14.03 17.60 -16.76
N ASP A 92 12.76 17.46 -16.39
CA ASP A 92 11.56 17.93 -17.10
C ASP A 92 11.16 19.36 -16.72
N ASP A 93 11.48 19.78 -15.49
CA ASP A 93 11.23 21.13 -14.99
C ASP A 93 12.39 21.58 -14.11
N GLY A 94 13.30 22.36 -14.69
CA GLY A 94 14.51 22.86 -14.00
C GLY A 94 14.24 23.73 -12.77
N ARG A 95 12.97 24.10 -12.50
CA ARG A 95 12.54 24.80 -11.28
C ARG A 95 12.05 23.85 -10.19
N ALA A 96 11.66 22.62 -10.51
CA ALA A 96 11.17 21.64 -9.55
C ALA A 96 12.33 20.83 -8.95
N LEU A 97 12.34 20.66 -7.62
CA LEU A 97 13.27 19.77 -6.94
C LEU A 97 12.68 18.36 -6.86
N ALA A 98 13.47 17.37 -7.27
CA ALA A 98 13.15 15.97 -7.16
C ALA A 98 14.13 15.26 -6.21
N VAL A 99 13.60 14.40 -5.36
CA VAL A 99 14.32 13.61 -4.38
C VAL A 99 14.62 12.24 -4.98
N ARG A 100 15.85 11.75 -4.84
CA ARG A 100 16.20 10.37 -5.19
C ARG A 100 17.06 9.70 -4.13
N LEU A 101 17.06 8.37 -4.12
CA LEU A 101 17.94 7.58 -3.27
C LEU A 101 19.40 7.65 -3.74
N THR A 102 20.31 7.83 -2.78
CA THR A 102 21.74 7.53 -2.97
C THR A 102 21.96 6.01 -2.95
N ALA A 103 23.20 5.55 -3.20
CA ALA A 103 23.54 4.13 -3.05
C ALA A 103 23.31 3.66 -1.60
N ARG A 104 23.72 4.46 -0.61
CA ARG A 104 23.48 4.19 0.81
C ARG A 104 21.98 4.20 1.15
N GLY A 105 21.24 5.14 0.57
CA GLY A 105 19.78 5.21 0.64
C GLY A 105 19.09 3.95 0.15
N ARG A 106 19.53 3.40 -0.99
CA ARG A 106 19.01 2.14 -1.53
C ARG A 106 19.23 0.97 -0.57
N THR A 107 20.40 0.88 0.07
CA THR A 107 20.67 -0.16 1.07
C THR A 107 19.77 0.00 2.31
N ALA A 108 19.59 1.24 2.80
CA ALA A 108 18.69 1.53 3.90
C ALA A 108 17.23 1.21 3.54
N ALA A 109 16.78 1.57 2.35
CA ALA A 109 15.44 1.27 1.83
C ALA A 109 15.18 -0.24 1.73
N LYS A 110 16.17 -1.04 1.30
CA LYS A 110 16.05 -2.50 1.28
C LYS A 110 15.87 -3.09 2.68
N ARG A 111 16.61 -2.60 3.67
CA ARG A 111 16.42 -2.99 5.08
C ARG A 111 15.05 -2.55 5.58
N ALA A 112 14.59 -1.37 5.21
CA ALA A 112 13.27 -0.85 5.53
C ALA A 112 12.15 -1.69 4.93
N ALA A 113 12.32 -2.18 3.71
CA ALA A 113 11.31 -3.04 3.08
C ALA A 113 11.17 -4.43 3.75
N GLN A 114 12.10 -4.81 4.64
CA GLN A 114 12.09 -6.12 5.31
C GLN A 114 11.35 -6.13 6.65
N TRP A 115 11.06 -4.97 7.27
CA TRP A 115 10.40 -4.97 8.59
C TRP A 115 9.01 -5.63 8.60
N PRO A 116 8.20 -5.63 7.51
CA PRO A 116 6.91 -6.32 7.51
C PRO A 116 7.01 -7.86 7.52
N ASP A 117 8.21 -8.45 7.48
CA ASP A 117 8.43 -9.90 7.39
C ASP A 117 7.75 -10.68 8.53
N PHE A 118 7.65 -10.10 9.73
CA PHE A 118 6.92 -10.74 10.84
C PHE A 118 5.43 -10.95 10.51
N LEU A 119 4.79 -9.99 9.83
CA LEU A 119 3.39 -10.06 9.45
C LEU A 119 3.22 -11.01 8.26
N SER A 120 4.13 -10.96 7.29
CA SER A 120 4.15 -11.91 6.17
C SER A 120 4.27 -13.35 6.66
N LYS A 121 5.12 -13.62 7.66
CA LYS A 121 5.24 -14.93 8.31
C LYS A 121 3.95 -15.35 9.00
N ALA A 122 3.32 -14.44 9.76
CA ALA A 122 2.06 -14.73 10.45
C ALA A 122 0.90 -15.00 9.47
N VAL A 123 0.81 -14.27 8.36
CA VAL A 123 -0.18 -14.53 7.31
C VAL A 123 0.14 -15.83 6.56
N GLY A 124 1.43 -16.12 6.34
CA GLY A 124 1.89 -17.33 5.66
C GLY A 124 1.61 -18.64 6.41
N THR A 125 1.22 -18.59 7.69
CA THR A 125 0.75 -19.78 8.42
C THR A 125 -0.71 -20.14 8.13
N LEU A 126 -1.46 -19.24 7.48
CA LEU A 126 -2.84 -19.48 7.07
C LEU A 126 -2.87 -20.37 5.83
N ARG A 127 -3.95 -21.14 5.67
CA ARG A 127 -4.15 -21.94 4.45
C ARG A 127 -4.39 -21.02 3.24
N ASP A 128 -4.15 -21.51 2.03
CA ASP A 128 -4.31 -20.74 0.79
C ASP A 128 -5.73 -20.17 0.62
N ASP A 129 -6.76 -20.93 1.02
CA ASP A 129 -8.16 -20.47 1.00
C ASP A 129 -8.41 -19.31 1.97
N GLU A 130 -7.78 -19.35 3.16
CA GLU A 130 -7.87 -18.29 4.16
C GLU A 130 -7.14 -17.04 3.72
N GLN A 131 -5.95 -17.18 3.11
CA GLN A 131 -5.19 -16.06 2.58
C GLN A 131 -5.96 -15.34 1.46
N ALA A 132 -6.53 -16.10 0.52
CA ALA A 132 -7.34 -15.56 -0.56
C ALA A 132 -8.57 -14.81 -0.03
N MET A 133 -9.32 -15.44 0.88
CA MET A 133 -10.49 -14.82 1.51
C MET A 133 -10.12 -13.56 2.30
N PHE A 134 -9.03 -13.60 3.07
CA PHE A 134 -8.56 -12.49 3.87
C PHE A 134 -8.14 -11.31 2.99
N TYR A 135 -7.32 -11.56 1.97
CA TYR A 135 -6.86 -10.52 1.04
C TYR A 135 -8.02 -9.88 0.28
N ARG A 136 -8.97 -10.68 -0.22
CA ARG A 136 -10.17 -10.17 -0.88
C ARG A 136 -11.01 -9.30 0.06
N THR A 137 -11.13 -9.68 1.33
CA THR A 137 -11.85 -8.89 2.34
C THR A 137 -11.14 -7.56 2.61
N LEU A 138 -9.82 -7.57 2.73
CA LEU A 138 -9.02 -6.35 2.87
C LEU A 138 -9.18 -5.42 1.66
N LEU A 139 -9.15 -5.95 0.42
CA LEU A 139 -9.42 -5.20 -0.80
C LEU A 139 -10.80 -4.52 -0.77
N LYS A 140 -11.84 -5.23 -0.28
CA LYS A 140 -13.18 -4.67 -0.08
C LYS A 140 -13.18 -3.51 0.91
N THR A 141 -12.49 -3.65 2.04
CA THR A 141 -12.38 -2.60 3.05
C THR A 141 -11.59 -1.39 2.54
N VAL A 142 -10.43 -1.59 1.91
CA VAL A 142 -9.61 -0.52 1.31
C VAL A 142 -10.44 0.27 0.30
N ARG A 143 -11.13 -0.41 -0.62
CA ARG A 143 -11.98 0.26 -1.60
C ARG A 143 -13.08 1.10 -0.96
N GLN A 144 -13.71 0.60 0.10
CA GLN A 144 -14.75 1.35 0.81
C GLN A 144 -14.19 2.64 1.42
N LEU A 145 -13.00 2.57 2.02
CA LEU A 145 -12.33 3.75 2.59
C LEU A 145 -11.93 4.78 1.53
N GLU A 146 -11.50 4.33 0.35
CA GLU A 146 -11.22 5.22 -0.79
C GLU A 146 -12.47 5.93 -1.27
N VAL A 147 -13.58 5.20 -1.44
CA VAL A 147 -14.86 5.78 -1.87
C VAL A 147 -15.37 6.83 -0.88
N GLN A 148 -15.10 6.64 0.41
CA GLN A 148 -15.42 7.59 1.47
C GLN A 148 -14.40 8.74 1.59
N GLY A 149 -13.30 8.70 0.84
CA GLY A 149 -12.25 9.71 0.90
C GLY A 149 -11.40 9.68 2.17
N HIS A 150 -11.44 8.58 2.95
CA HIS A 150 -10.61 8.41 4.14
C HIS A 150 -9.16 8.08 3.81
N ILE A 151 -8.91 7.47 2.65
CA ILE A 151 -7.57 7.18 2.13
C ILE A 151 -7.48 7.55 0.64
N PRO A 152 -6.28 7.88 0.12
CA PRO A 152 -6.09 8.14 -1.31
C PRO A 152 -6.45 6.95 -2.18
N ALA A 153 -6.91 7.22 -3.40
CA ALA A 153 -7.18 6.16 -4.37
C ALA A 153 -5.89 5.47 -4.84
N HIS A 154 -5.87 4.15 -4.77
CA HIS A 154 -4.79 3.30 -5.26
C HIS A 154 -5.07 2.83 -6.69
N ARG A 155 -4.00 2.44 -7.39
CA ARG A 155 -4.03 1.88 -8.76
C ARG A 155 -4.43 0.40 -8.75
N MET A 156 -5.57 0.08 -8.15
CA MET A 156 -6.03 -1.29 -7.93
C MET A 156 -6.57 -1.94 -9.20
N CYS A 157 -6.42 -3.27 -9.31
CA CYS A 157 -7.07 -4.04 -10.39
C CYS A 157 -8.58 -3.77 -10.46
N VAL A 158 -9.27 -3.74 -9.32
CA VAL A 158 -10.74 -3.56 -9.26
C VAL A 158 -11.24 -2.17 -9.73
N THR A 159 -10.35 -1.21 -9.93
CA THR A 159 -10.66 0.13 -10.46
C THR A 159 -10.09 0.36 -11.88
N CYS A 160 -9.45 -0.66 -12.46
CA CYS A 160 -8.77 -0.59 -13.75
C CYS A 160 -9.71 -0.89 -14.92
N THR A 161 -9.51 -0.21 -16.05
CA THR A 161 -10.27 -0.44 -17.30
C THR A 161 -9.99 -1.84 -17.90
N HIS A 162 -8.80 -2.39 -17.65
CA HIS A 162 -8.36 -3.68 -18.20
C HIS A 162 -8.75 -4.90 -17.33
N PHE A 163 -9.43 -4.70 -16.21
CA PHE A 163 -9.73 -5.77 -15.28
C PHE A 163 -11.06 -6.45 -15.57
N GLU A 164 -11.00 -7.76 -15.77
CA GLU A 164 -12.15 -8.61 -16.02
C GLU A 164 -12.38 -9.53 -14.81
N PRO A 165 -13.41 -9.27 -13.98
CA PRO A 165 -13.65 -10.09 -12.81
C PRO A 165 -14.21 -11.47 -13.18
N SER A 166 -13.79 -12.51 -12.45
CA SER A 166 -14.38 -13.85 -12.61
C SER A 166 -15.89 -13.80 -12.41
N LYS A 167 -16.62 -14.43 -13.34
CA LYS A 167 -18.07 -14.68 -13.20
C LYS A 167 -18.38 -15.90 -12.35
N ASN A 168 -17.37 -16.70 -11.97
CA ASN A 168 -17.52 -17.92 -11.19
C ASN A 168 -17.04 -17.68 -9.74
N PRO A 169 -17.95 -17.60 -8.74
CA PRO A 169 -17.58 -17.37 -7.35
C PRO A 169 -16.74 -18.49 -6.73
N LYS A 170 -16.82 -19.73 -7.25
CA LYS A 170 -16.10 -20.89 -6.69
C LYS A 170 -14.66 -20.99 -7.20
N LYS A 171 -14.34 -20.29 -8.29
CA LYS A 171 -13.00 -20.21 -8.89
C LYS A 171 -12.80 -18.78 -9.35
N SER A 172 -12.31 -17.92 -8.45
CA SER A 172 -12.00 -16.51 -8.68
C SER A 172 -10.80 -16.33 -9.62
N LEU A 173 -10.92 -16.80 -10.86
CA LEU A 173 -9.92 -16.60 -11.92
C LEU A 173 -10.31 -15.37 -12.73
N HIS A 174 -9.69 -14.25 -12.38
CA HIS A 174 -9.81 -12.96 -13.04
C HIS A 174 -8.87 -12.88 -14.23
N ARG A 175 -9.07 -11.88 -15.09
CA ARG A 175 -8.14 -11.59 -16.20
C ARG A 175 -7.75 -10.13 -16.23
N CYS A 176 -6.50 -9.87 -16.60
CA CYS A 176 -6.05 -8.57 -17.06
C CYS A 176 -5.98 -8.61 -18.58
N ALA A 177 -6.85 -7.87 -19.27
CA ALA A 177 -6.92 -7.85 -20.73
C ALA A 177 -5.66 -7.23 -21.36
N LEU A 178 -5.02 -6.27 -20.69
CA LEU A 178 -3.81 -5.60 -21.20
C LEU A 178 -2.57 -6.50 -21.19
N LEU A 179 -2.35 -7.22 -20.09
CA LEU A 179 -1.19 -8.10 -19.92
C LEU A 179 -1.44 -9.53 -20.38
N ASP A 180 -2.68 -9.84 -20.74
CA ASP A 180 -3.15 -11.17 -21.11
C ASP A 180 -2.83 -12.27 -20.09
N ILE A 181 -3.06 -11.98 -18.80
CA ILE A 181 -2.80 -12.92 -17.69
C ILE A 181 -4.07 -13.29 -16.94
N THR A 182 -4.11 -14.53 -16.47
CA THR A 182 -5.10 -15.01 -15.50
C THR A 182 -4.56 -14.83 -14.09
N MET A 183 -5.42 -14.40 -13.16
CA MET A 183 -5.06 -14.03 -11.80
C MET A 183 -6.07 -14.63 -10.82
N SER A 184 -5.60 -15.21 -9.72
CA SER A 184 -6.44 -15.52 -8.56
C SER A 184 -6.72 -14.26 -7.72
N ASP A 185 -7.49 -14.39 -6.63
CA ASP A 185 -7.72 -13.29 -5.68
C ASP A 185 -6.38 -12.74 -5.12
N THR A 186 -5.41 -13.61 -4.82
CA THR A 186 -4.10 -13.20 -4.25
C THR A 186 -3.16 -12.55 -5.26
N ASP A 187 -3.41 -12.70 -6.56
CA ASP A 187 -2.63 -12.09 -7.64
C ASP A 187 -3.10 -10.66 -7.97
N LEU A 188 -4.27 -10.25 -7.46
CA LEU A 188 -4.79 -8.91 -7.67
C LEU A 188 -3.85 -7.87 -7.06
N ARG A 189 -3.58 -6.79 -7.79
CA ARG A 189 -2.64 -5.75 -7.37
C ARG A 189 -3.38 -4.60 -6.69
N LEU A 190 -2.89 -4.20 -5.52
CA LEU A 190 -3.28 -2.95 -4.86
C LEU A 190 -2.69 -1.72 -5.56
N ASP A 191 -1.48 -1.84 -6.12
CA ASP A 191 -0.82 -0.79 -6.89
C ASP A 191 -0.22 -1.38 -8.17
N CYS A 192 -0.89 -1.21 -9.30
CA CYS A 192 -0.46 -1.72 -10.60
C CYS A 192 0.24 -0.63 -11.44
N SER A 193 1.40 -0.97 -12.01
CA SER A 193 2.20 -0.04 -12.83
C SER A 193 1.56 0.33 -14.17
N VAL A 194 0.69 -0.54 -14.70
CA VAL A 194 -0.01 -0.37 -15.99
C VAL A 194 -1.51 -0.10 -15.77
N HIS A 195 -1.87 0.42 -14.61
CA HIS A 195 -3.25 0.77 -14.30
C HIS A 195 -3.72 1.96 -15.12
N GLU A 196 -4.93 1.83 -15.66
CA GLU A 196 -5.69 2.93 -16.23
C GLU A 196 -7.07 2.98 -15.55
N THR A 197 -7.40 4.13 -14.96
CA THR A 197 -8.65 4.32 -14.23
C THR A 197 -9.85 4.14 -15.16
N ALA A 198 -10.72 3.17 -14.85
CA ALA A 198 -11.95 2.99 -15.60
C ALA A 198 -12.95 4.11 -15.34
N ASP A 199 -13.90 4.34 -16.24
CA ASP A 199 -15.03 5.25 -15.97
C ASP A 199 -15.91 4.74 -14.81
N ILE A 200 -16.73 5.62 -14.24
CA ILE A 200 -17.56 5.33 -13.05
C ILE A 200 -18.52 4.16 -13.31
N ALA A 201 -19.10 4.04 -14.50
CA ALA A 201 -20.06 2.99 -14.82
C ALA A 201 -19.35 1.62 -14.89
N THR A 202 -18.19 1.57 -15.53
CA THR A 202 -17.32 0.39 -15.59
C THR A 202 -16.87 -0.02 -14.20
N GLN A 203 -16.39 0.92 -13.36
CA GLN A 203 -16.02 0.62 -11.97
C GLN A 203 -17.20 0.03 -11.17
N LYS A 204 -18.40 0.60 -11.28
CA LYS A 204 -19.60 0.09 -10.58
C LYS A 204 -19.97 -1.33 -11.04
N LYS A 205 -19.93 -1.59 -12.35
CA LYS A 205 -20.21 -2.91 -12.92
C LYS A 205 -19.21 -3.96 -12.44
N THR A 206 -17.92 -3.65 -12.56
CA THR A 206 -16.82 -4.50 -12.10
C THR A 206 -16.93 -4.78 -10.60
N TRP A 207 -17.20 -3.74 -9.81
CA TRP A 207 -17.37 -3.87 -8.37
C TRP A 207 -18.53 -4.77 -7.99
N LYS A 208 -19.68 -4.66 -8.67
CA LYS A 208 -20.84 -5.51 -8.42
C LYS A 208 -20.50 -6.99 -8.59
N ILE A 209 -19.72 -7.34 -9.62
CA ILE A 209 -19.30 -8.73 -9.88
C ILE A 209 -18.29 -9.19 -8.82
N PHE A 210 -17.25 -8.38 -8.56
CA PHE A 210 -16.20 -8.72 -7.60
C PHE A 210 -16.73 -8.83 -6.15
N ALA A 211 -17.60 -7.91 -5.73
CA ALA A 211 -18.14 -7.88 -4.38
C ALA A 211 -18.99 -9.13 -4.06
N GLN A 212 -19.62 -9.74 -5.06
CA GLN A 212 -20.46 -10.94 -4.95
C GLN A 212 -19.67 -12.25 -4.85
N GLN A 213 -18.35 -12.22 -5.05
CA GLN A 213 -17.52 -13.41 -4.89
C GLN A 213 -17.44 -13.78 -3.39
N ALA A 214 -17.81 -15.04 -3.11
CA ALA A 214 -17.96 -15.64 -1.78
C ALA A 214 -16.70 -16.33 -1.31
#